data_AF-A0A448ZYW7-F1
#
_entry.id   AF-A0A448ZYW7-F1
#
_cell.length_a   1.000
_cell.length_b   1.000
_cell.length_c   1.000
_cell.angle_alpha   90.00
_cell.angle_beta   90.00
_cell.angle_gamma   90.00
#
_symmetry.space_group_name_H-M   'P 1'
#
loop_
_entity.id
_entity.type
_entity.pdbx_description
1 polymer ?
#
loop_
_entity_poly.entity_id
_entity_poly.type
_entity_poly.pdbx_seq_one_letter_code
_entity_poly.pdbx_strand_id
1 'polypeptide(L)'
;MKKIFKNLLVGITPMALLPLAMISCRREDYEDIKNDDPNNNQKKKEDFKANAEPTKKIYEIYDRLVLPLFKDVKDNYFKYKVIWNELIKNKTRFKKKLVDLSNQQTIADNETALRDFLRKWFPDANSNKDEYEKFGMYLYKYELIYQDVDAVLADTNLAFSGDEFIKYLKTIDDRLKGSDIDLATLQSALISLWKFINSYVFNPNKITKEEDIEKQNLEDNKNSHTHSHAIINLIHEMGLWHKKLGETYESKDKNGEFIKNEFTKDFEEKTEPKIVDNVNHIDWKTNWTKIKETLKEFDNKSPNYDLTKQEFKDRGQEILNSLKILLEQLAKSQGLPNLDLK
;
A
#
# COMPACT_ATOMS: atom_id res chain seq x y z
N MET A 1 -0.25 -14.45 67.15
CA MET A 1 -1.64 -14.14 66.71
C MET A 1 -1.61 -12.83 65.91
N LYS A 2 -2.16 -12.87 64.69
CA LYS A 2 -2.65 -11.74 63.84
C LYS A 2 -1.58 -10.69 63.38
N LYS A 3 -1.21 -10.62 62.08
CA LYS A 3 -1.90 -9.93 60.94
C LYS A 3 -2.11 -8.43 61.25
N ILE A 4 -1.86 -7.41 60.40
CA ILE A 4 -1.65 -7.29 58.95
C ILE A 4 -1.41 -5.78 58.64
N PHE A 5 -0.61 -5.48 57.61
CA PHE A 5 -0.68 -4.39 56.61
C PHE A 5 -0.24 -2.92 56.86
N LYS A 6 0.62 -2.51 55.90
CA LYS A 6 0.63 -1.33 55.00
C LYS A 6 0.85 0.07 55.58
N ASN A 7 1.97 0.68 55.16
CA ASN A 7 2.05 1.85 54.26
C ASN A 7 3.52 1.96 53.81
N LEU A 8 3.89 1.59 52.58
CA LEU A 8 3.84 2.40 51.36
C LEU A 8 4.44 3.80 51.53
N LEU A 9 5.76 3.91 51.37
CA LEU A 9 6.44 5.14 50.99
C LEU A 9 7.43 4.82 49.88
N VAL A 10 6.95 5.13 48.68
CA VAL A 10 7.65 5.22 47.40
C VAL A 10 8.64 6.39 47.50
N GLY A 11 9.88 6.20 47.07
CA GLY A 11 10.92 7.20 47.30
C GLY A 11 12.24 7.01 46.54
N ILE A 12 12.15 6.95 45.21
CA ILE A 12 13.15 7.46 44.25
C ILE A 12 14.57 6.83 44.31
N THR A 13 14.77 5.72 43.61
CA THR A 13 16.06 5.41 42.99
C THR A 13 16.18 6.15 41.65
N PRO A 14 17.35 6.72 41.31
CA PRO A 14 17.54 7.37 40.02
C PRO A 14 17.55 6.27 38.95
N MET A 15 16.44 6.17 38.22
CA MET A 15 16.36 5.40 37.00
C MET A 15 17.43 5.99 36.06
N ALA A 16 18.40 5.16 35.68
CA ALA A 16 19.30 5.47 34.59
C ALA A 16 18.45 5.92 33.41
N LEU A 17 18.57 7.20 33.05
CA LEU A 17 18.03 7.78 31.83
C LEU A 17 18.71 7.07 30.67
N LEU A 18 18.11 5.95 30.25
CA LEU A 18 18.28 5.48 28.88
C LEU A 18 17.86 6.65 27.99
N PRO A 19 18.66 7.02 26.99
CA PRO A 19 18.17 7.94 25.99
C PRO A 19 16.99 7.25 25.34
N LEU A 20 15.78 7.73 25.64
CA LEU A 20 14.70 7.69 24.67
C LEU A 20 15.29 8.38 23.44
N ALA A 21 15.88 7.58 22.57
CA ALA A 21 15.95 7.91 21.17
C ALA A 21 14.49 8.12 20.79
N MET A 22 14.05 9.37 20.89
CA MET A 22 13.03 9.89 20.03
C MET A 22 13.55 9.60 18.64
N ILE A 23 13.19 8.43 18.12
CA ILE A 23 12.95 8.26 16.70
C ILE A 23 11.79 9.22 16.47
N SER A 24 12.14 10.50 16.31
CA SER A 24 11.40 11.36 15.42
C SER A 24 11.16 10.48 14.20
N CYS A 25 9.89 10.13 13.96
CA CYS A 25 9.47 9.78 12.63
C CYS A 25 9.98 10.91 11.77
N ARG A 26 11.15 10.72 11.16
CA ARG A 26 11.49 11.46 9.96
C ARG A 26 10.34 11.10 9.04
N ARG A 27 9.51 12.09 8.73
CA ARG A 27 8.79 12.04 7.47
C ARG A 27 9.87 11.75 6.44
N GLU A 28 9.89 10.53 5.91
CA GLU A 28 10.63 10.25 4.71
C GLU A 28 10.16 11.29 3.71
N ASP A 29 11.10 12.12 3.27
CA ASP A 29 10.81 13.15 2.30
C ASP A 29 10.66 12.42 0.97
N TYR A 30 9.45 11.91 0.70
CA TYR A 30 9.08 11.17 -0.51
C TYR A 30 9.18 12.04 -1.78
N GLU A 31 9.73 13.25 -1.69
CA GLU A 31 9.98 14.15 -2.82
C GLU A 31 11.23 13.77 -3.62
N ASP A 32 12.09 12.87 -3.12
CA ASP A 32 13.31 12.47 -3.82
C ASP A 32 13.16 11.16 -4.61
N ILE A 33 12.20 11.15 -5.54
CA ILE A 33 11.99 10.07 -6.54
C ILE A 33 13.27 9.82 -7.38
N LYS A 34 14.26 10.72 -7.32
CA LYS A 34 15.56 10.60 -8.01
C LYS A 34 16.72 10.10 -7.13
N ASN A 35 16.58 10.10 -5.80
CA ASN A 35 17.67 9.71 -4.88
C ASN A 35 17.42 8.41 -4.12
N ASP A 36 16.32 7.70 -4.41
CA ASP A 36 16.24 6.24 -4.20
C ASP A 36 17.15 5.52 -5.22
N ASP A 37 18.43 5.88 -5.23
CA ASP A 37 19.48 5.04 -5.79
C ASP A 37 19.53 3.78 -4.91
N PRO A 38 19.25 2.58 -5.45
CA PRO A 38 19.35 1.32 -4.71
C PRO A 38 20.73 1.08 -4.09
N ASN A 39 21.72 1.91 -4.40
CA ASN A 39 23.10 1.79 -3.92
C ASN A 39 23.40 2.52 -2.60
N ASN A 40 22.55 3.42 -2.09
CA ASN A 40 23.04 4.36 -1.07
C ASN A 40 22.99 3.89 0.39
N ASN A 41 22.72 2.60 0.65
CA ASN A 41 23.00 1.93 1.93
C ASN A 41 22.94 0.40 1.80
N GLN A 42 23.55 -0.15 0.75
CA GLN A 42 23.74 -1.61 0.70
C GLN A 42 24.79 -2.01 1.75
N LYS A 43 24.33 -2.48 2.92
CA LYS A 43 25.10 -3.50 3.65
C LYS A 43 25.53 -4.52 2.59
N LYS A 44 26.84 -4.78 2.46
CA LYS A 44 27.36 -5.81 1.55
C LYS A 44 26.49 -7.06 1.71
N LYS A 45 25.69 -7.38 0.68
CA LYS A 45 24.97 -8.64 0.62
C LYS A 45 26.03 -9.73 0.80
N GLU A 46 25.82 -10.63 1.77
CA GLU A 46 26.63 -11.84 1.80
C GLU A 46 26.41 -12.54 0.45
N ASP A 47 27.50 -12.82 -0.25
CA ASP A 47 27.48 -13.48 -1.55
C ASP A 47 27.13 -14.97 -1.32
N PHE A 48 25.85 -15.25 -1.08
CA PHE A 48 25.37 -16.61 -0.83
C PHE A 48 25.51 -17.44 -2.10
N LYS A 49 26.31 -18.50 -2.02
CA LYS A 49 26.45 -19.50 -3.08
C LYS A 49 25.84 -20.81 -2.61
N ALA A 50 24.69 -21.15 -3.19
CA ALA A 50 24.05 -22.45 -2.99
C ALA A 50 24.95 -23.57 -3.55
N ASN A 51 25.15 -24.65 -2.78
CA ASN A 51 26.06 -25.72 -3.18
C ASN A 51 25.31 -27.02 -3.49
N ALA A 52 24.26 -27.32 -2.73
CA ALA A 52 23.39 -28.45 -2.99
C ALA A 52 22.48 -28.17 -4.20
N GLU A 53 22.38 -29.14 -5.10
CA GLU A 53 21.63 -29.01 -6.36
C GLU A 53 20.17 -28.55 -6.17
N PRO A 54 19.39 -29.05 -5.20
CA PRO A 54 18.04 -28.54 -4.95
C PRO A 54 18.02 -27.05 -4.57
N THR A 55 18.98 -26.61 -3.75
CA THR A 55 19.04 -25.20 -3.31
C THR A 55 19.53 -24.26 -4.39
N LYS A 56 20.36 -24.73 -5.33
CA LYS A 56 20.73 -23.96 -6.52
C LYS A 56 19.51 -23.64 -7.37
N LYS A 57 18.64 -24.63 -7.61
CA LYS A 57 17.40 -24.44 -8.37
C LYS A 57 16.45 -23.46 -7.68
N ILE A 58 16.31 -23.56 -6.36
CA ILE A 58 15.49 -22.61 -5.58
C ILE A 58 16.10 -21.20 -5.64
N TYR A 59 17.43 -21.08 -5.54
CA TYR A 59 18.12 -19.80 -5.69
C TYR A 59 17.91 -19.20 -7.09
N GLU A 60 17.98 -20.02 -8.15
CA GLU A 60 17.71 -19.58 -9.53
C GLU A 60 16.28 -19.06 -9.71
N ILE A 61 15.27 -19.71 -9.09
CA ILE A 61 13.89 -19.17 -9.07
C ILE A 61 13.88 -17.79 -8.42
N TYR A 62 14.54 -17.64 -7.27
CA TYR A 62 14.60 -16.36 -6.58
C TYR A 62 15.29 -15.27 -7.41
N ASP A 63 16.49 -15.54 -7.89
CA ASP A 63 17.33 -14.58 -8.59
C ASP A 63 16.81 -14.23 -10.00
N ARG A 64 16.33 -15.22 -10.75
CA ARG A 64 15.95 -15.04 -12.16
C ARG A 64 14.47 -14.85 -12.41
N LEU A 65 13.61 -15.22 -11.47
CA LEU A 65 12.15 -15.08 -11.64
C LEU A 65 11.56 -14.11 -10.62
N VAL A 66 11.84 -14.29 -9.33
CA VAL A 66 11.24 -13.47 -8.26
C VAL A 66 11.77 -12.04 -8.29
N LEU A 67 13.09 -11.83 -8.26
CA LEU A 67 13.67 -10.48 -8.25
C LEU A 67 13.28 -9.67 -9.50
N PRO A 68 13.33 -10.22 -10.72
CA PRO A 68 12.87 -9.50 -11.91
C PRO A 68 11.37 -9.21 -11.89
N LEU A 69 10.53 -10.15 -11.44
CA LEU A 69 9.09 -9.89 -11.31
C LEU A 69 8.80 -8.77 -10.32
N PHE A 70 9.46 -8.78 -9.16
CA PHE A 70 9.33 -7.73 -8.17
C PHE A 70 9.75 -6.36 -8.74
N LYS A 71 10.88 -6.31 -9.44
CA LYS A 71 11.35 -5.10 -10.12
C LYS A 71 10.35 -4.60 -11.17
N ASP A 72 9.83 -5.47 -12.03
CA ASP A 72 8.90 -5.09 -13.09
C ASP A 72 7.58 -4.54 -12.53
N VAL A 73 7.07 -5.18 -11.47
CA VAL A 73 5.87 -4.73 -10.76
C VAL A 73 6.10 -3.36 -10.11
N LYS A 74 7.26 -3.17 -9.46
CA LYS A 74 7.66 -1.89 -8.86
C LYS A 74 7.80 -0.78 -9.91
N ASP A 75 8.49 -1.07 -11.02
CA ASP A 75 8.70 -0.10 -12.10
C ASP A 75 7.37 0.31 -12.75
N ASN A 76 6.43 -0.63 -12.92
CA ASN A 76 5.08 -0.34 -13.39
C ASN A 76 4.30 0.53 -12.40
N TYR A 77 4.40 0.25 -11.10
CA TYR A 77 3.80 1.10 -10.07
C TYR A 77 4.42 2.50 -10.04
N PHE A 78 5.74 2.65 -10.21
CA PHE A 78 6.35 3.98 -10.20
C PHE A 78 5.97 4.83 -11.41
N LYS A 79 5.81 4.24 -12.60
CA LYS A 79 5.26 4.95 -13.76
C LYS A 79 3.86 5.50 -13.46
N TYR A 80 3.03 4.69 -12.80
CA TYR A 80 1.72 5.10 -12.31
C TYR A 80 1.81 6.21 -11.25
N LYS A 81 2.68 6.01 -10.25
CA LYS A 81 2.87 6.90 -9.09
C LYS A 81 3.22 8.31 -9.51
N VAL A 82 4.10 8.48 -10.50
CA VAL A 82 4.53 9.79 -11.03
C VAL A 82 3.34 10.68 -11.39
N ILE A 83 2.29 10.10 -11.95
CA ILE A 83 1.09 10.84 -12.38
C ILE A 83 0.14 11.02 -11.20
N TRP A 84 -0.25 9.93 -10.55
CA TRP A 84 -1.38 9.94 -9.62
C TRP A 84 -1.02 10.38 -8.19
N ASN A 85 0.27 10.45 -7.85
CA ASN A 85 0.71 11.07 -6.58
C ASN A 85 0.31 12.55 -6.50
N GLU A 86 0.30 13.26 -7.64
CA GLU A 86 -0.15 14.65 -7.65
C GLU A 86 -1.62 14.76 -7.25
N LEU A 87 -2.49 13.83 -7.65
CA LEU A 87 -3.89 13.84 -7.23
C LEU A 87 -4.00 13.73 -5.70
N ILE A 88 -3.36 12.72 -5.10
CA ILE A 88 -3.42 12.48 -3.65
C ILE A 88 -2.85 13.67 -2.88
N LYS A 89 -1.63 14.11 -3.21
CA LYS A 89 -0.95 15.23 -2.54
C LYS A 89 -1.75 16.52 -2.61
N ASN A 90 -2.29 16.87 -3.78
CA ASN A 90 -3.03 18.11 -3.95
C ASN A 90 -4.43 18.03 -3.36
N LYS A 91 -5.12 16.88 -3.43
CA LYS A 91 -6.39 16.62 -2.74
C LYS A 91 -6.26 16.85 -1.23
N THR A 92 -5.29 16.20 -0.57
CA THR A 92 -5.12 16.33 0.89
C THR A 92 -4.83 17.78 1.29
N ARG A 93 -3.95 18.47 0.56
CA ARG A 93 -3.62 19.89 0.79
C ARG A 93 -4.83 20.79 0.57
N PHE A 94 -5.57 20.57 -0.51
CA PHE A 94 -6.76 21.33 -0.87
C PHE A 94 -7.86 21.16 0.18
N LYS A 95 -8.15 19.93 0.62
CA LYS A 95 -9.10 19.64 1.69
C LYS A 95 -8.76 20.42 2.96
N LYS A 96 -7.50 20.34 3.40
CA LYS A 96 -7.05 21.09 4.60
C LYS A 96 -7.24 22.60 4.43
N LYS A 97 -6.84 23.16 3.28
CA LYS A 97 -6.99 24.59 2.99
C LYS A 97 -8.46 25.03 2.98
N LEU A 98 -9.35 24.25 2.39
CA LEU A 98 -10.79 24.56 2.40
C LEU A 98 -11.40 24.47 3.80
N VAL A 99 -10.93 23.56 4.67
CA VAL A 99 -11.33 23.55 6.09
C VAL A 99 -10.84 24.81 6.81
N ASP A 100 -9.59 25.20 6.58
CA ASP A 100 -9.03 26.42 7.19
C ASP A 100 -9.75 27.69 6.69
N LEU A 101 -10.18 27.71 5.43
CA LEU A 101 -10.96 28.80 4.83
C LEU A 101 -12.41 28.83 5.31
N SER A 102 -13.05 27.67 5.50
CA SER A 102 -14.42 27.62 6.01
C SER A 102 -14.49 28.20 7.42
N ASN A 103 -13.53 27.86 8.28
CA ASN A 103 -13.40 28.41 9.64
C ASN A 103 -13.09 29.92 9.67
N GLN A 104 -12.65 30.52 8.56
CA GLN A 104 -12.40 31.96 8.45
C GLN A 104 -13.63 32.74 7.99
N GLN A 105 -14.65 32.09 7.40
CA GLN A 105 -15.80 32.81 6.88
C GLN A 105 -16.62 33.41 8.03
N THR A 106 -16.87 34.72 7.94
CA THR A 106 -17.73 35.46 8.87
C THR A 106 -19.22 35.30 8.54
N ILE A 107 -19.54 34.87 7.31
CA ILE A 107 -20.89 34.61 6.85
C ILE A 107 -21.16 33.09 6.89
N ALA A 108 -22.17 32.68 7.67
CA ALA A 108 -22.49 31.26 7.87
C ALA A 108 -22.83 30.50 6.57
N ASP A 109 -23.52 31.15 5.62
CA ASP A 109 -23.83 30.56 4.31
C ASP A 109 -22.56 30.27 3.49
N ASN A 110 -21.54 31.13 3.62
CA ASN A 110 -20.26 30.93 2.94
C ASN A 110 -19.48 29.77 3.56
N GLU A 111 -19.42 29.72 4.89
CA GLU A 111 -18.84 28.58 5.61
C GLU A 111 -19.51 27.26 5.18
N THR A 112 -20.84 27.27 5.17
CA THR A 112 -21.66 26.08 4.84
C THR A 112 -21.38 25.61 3.42
N ALA A 113 -21.31 26.51 2.43
CA ALA A 113 -20.99 26.15 1.06
C ALA A 113 -19.65 25.40 0.93
N LEU A 114 -18.60 25.85 1.63
CA LEU A 114 -17.30 25.18 1.64
C LEU A 114 -17.39 23.79 2.30
N ARG A 115 -18.09 23.68 3.42
CA ARG A 115 -18.27 22.40 4.13
C ARG A 115 -19.10 21.41 3.31
N ASP A 116 -20.14 21.87 2.63
CA ASP A 116 -20.99 21.05 1.77
C ASP A 116 -20.21 20.47 0.60
N PHE A 117 -19.40 21.31 -0.06
CA PHE A 117 -18.50 20.85 -1.12
C PHE A 117 -17.51 19.79 -0.62
N LEU A 118 -16.91 20.00 0.56
CA LEU A 118 -16.01 19.03 1.17
C LEU A 118 -16.70 17.70 1.51
N ARG A 119 -17.91 17.73 2.05
CA ARG A 119 -18.68 16.52 2.38
C ARG A 119 -19.09 15.75 1.12
N LYS A 120 -19.53 16.47 0.10
CA LYS A 120 -19.98 15.88 -1.17
C LYS A 120 -18.85 15.17 -1.91
N TRP A 121 -17.71 15.84 -2.06
CA TRP A 121 -16.66 15.41 -2.98
C TRP A 121 -15.41 14.85 -2.30
N PHE A 122 -15.20 15.15 -1.02
CA PHE A 122 -14.07 14.66 -0.23
C PHE A 122 -14.51 14.05 1.11
N PRO A 123 -15.43 13.06 1.07
CA PRO A 123 -15.93 12.40 2.27
C PRO A 123 -14.81 11.69 3.02
N ASP A 124 -15.12 11.31 4.25
CA ASP A 124 -14.28 10.50 5.14
C ASP A 124 -15.06 9.30 5.71
N ALA A 125 -14.41 8.51 6.56
CA ALA A 125 -14.98 7.30 7.16
C ALA A 125 -16.26 7.53 8.00
N ASN A 126 -16.59 8.78 8.34
CA ASN A 126 -17.75 9.12 9.17
C ASN A 126 -18.81 9.91 8.39
N SER A 127 -18.63 10.11 7.10
CA SER A 127 -19.56 10.87 6.26
C SER A 127 -20.87 10.10 6.05
N ASN A 128 -22.02 10.79 6.13
CA ASN A 128 -23.34 10.21 5.89
C ASN A 128 -23.54 9.94 4.39
N LYS A 129 -24.21 8.83 4.06
CA LYS A 129 -24.46 8.37 2.68
C LYS A 129 -25.24 9.36 1.83
N ASP A 130 -26.16 10.08 2.45
CA ASP A 130 -26.98 11.07 1.75
C ASP A 130 -26.20 12.37 1.44
N GLU A 131 -24.98 12.50 1.96
CA GLU A 131 -24.17 13.72 1.88
C GLU A 131 -23.05 13.64 0.84
N TYR A 132 -22.74 12.47 0.28
CA TYR A 132 -21.63 12.28 -0.67
C TYR A 132 -22.08 11.92 -2.08
N GLU A 133 -21.25 12.30 -3.06
CA GLU A 133 -21.33 11.81 -4.43
C GLU A 133 -20.55 10.49 -4.56
N LYS A 134 -21.00 9.59 -5.45
CA LYS A 134 -20.37 8.27 -5.63
C LYS A 134 -18.88 8.40 -5.94
N PHE A 135 -18.53 9.31 -6.85
CA PHE A 135 -17.13 9.62 -7.19
C PHE A 135 -16.29 10.01 -5.96
N GLY A 136 -16.85 10.83 -5.05
CA GLY A 136 -16.17 11.24 -3.82
C GLY A 136 -15.77 10.05 -2.93
N MET A 137 -16.63 9.04 -2.83
CA MET A 137 -16.31 7.81 -2.08
C MET A 137 -15.29 6.92 -2.78
N TYR A 138 -15.35 6.78 -4.10
CA TYR A 138 -14.30 6.06 -4.84
C TYR A 138 -12.95 6.76 -4.68
N LEU A 139 -12.93 8.10 -4.68
CA LEU A 139 -11.71 8.88 -4.46
C LEU A 139 -11.16 8.73 -3.04
N TYR A 140 -12.04 8.53 -2.04
CA TYR A 140 -11.63 8.21 -0.68
C TYR A 140 -11.04 6.80 -0.56
N LYS A 141 -11.71 5.76 -1.10
CA LYS A 141 -11.17 4.38 -1.09
C LYS A 141 -9.87 4.26 -1.86
N TYR A 142 -9.80 4.90 -3.02
CA TYR A 142 -8.59 4.97 -3.82
C TYR A 142 -7.41 5.54 -3.01
N GLU A 143 -7.61 6.60 -2.23
CA GLU A 143 -6.56 7.16 -1.36
C GLU A 143 -6.09 6.17 -0.29
N LEU A 144 -7.02 5.43 0.35
CA LEU A 144 -6.66 4.43 1.36
C LEU A 144 -5.80 3.31 0.75
N ILE A 145 -6.21 2.77 -0.39
CA ILE A 145 -5.46 1.71 -1.08
C ILE A 145 -4.11 2.22 -1.58
N TYR A 146 -4.05 3.46 -2.06
CA TYR A 146 -2.79 4.08 -2.49
C TYR A 146 -1.77 4.14 -1.34
N GLN A 147 -2.21 4.54 -0.14
CA GLN A 147 -1.37 4.58 1.06
C GLN A 147 -0.90 3.19 1.47
N ASP A 148 -1.77 2.18 1.38
CA ASP A 148 -1.43 0.79 1.66
C ASP A 148 -0.39 0.22 0.71
N VAL A 149 -0.50 0.52 -0.60
CA VAL A 149 0.51 0.09 -1.58
C VAL A 149 1.88 0.67 -1.25
N ASP A 150 1.95 1.94 -0.86
CA ASP A 150 3.21 2.58 -0.46
C ASP A 150 3.81 1.94 0.79
N ALA A 151 3.00 1.68 1.82
CA ALA A 151 3.45 1.02 3.04
C ALA A 151 3.95 -0.40 2.78
N VAL A 152 3.18 -1.19 2.02
CA VAL A 152 3.55 -2.59 1.72
C VAL A 152 4.74 -2.68 0.78
N LEU A 153 4.91 -1.73 -0.14
CA LEU A 153 6.11 -1.68 -0.98
C LEU A 153 7.35 -1.40 -0.13
N ALA A 154 7.27 -0.53 0.88
CA ALA A 154 8.36 -0.29 1.83
C ALA A 154 8.71 -1.57 2.63
N ASP A 155 7.70 -2.23 3.22
CA ASP A 155 7.88 -3.49 3.95
C ASP A 155 8.46 -4.60 3.07
N THR A 156 7.96 -4.71 1.83
CA THR A 156 8.45 -5.69 0.86
C THR A 156 9.91 -5.40 0.50
N ASN A 157 10.26 -4.14 0.22
CA ASN A 157 11.65 -3.77 -0.04
C ASN A 157 12.56 -4.14 1.14
N LEU A 158 12.13 -3.91 2.38
CA LEU A 158 12.89 -4.32 3.58
C LEU A 158 13.07 -5.83 3.65
N ALA A 159 12.03 -6.62 3.37
CA ALA A 159 12.11 -8.09 3.36
C ALA A 159 13.10 -8.63 2.31
N PHE A 160 13.10 -8.03 1.10
CA PHE A 160 14.06 -8.36 0.04
C PHE A 160 15.49 -7.88 0.32
N SER A 161 15.64 -6.77 1.06
CA SER A 161 16.95 -6.21 1.45
C SER A 161 17.54 -6.89 2.67
N GLY A 162 16.70 -7.47 3.54
CA GLY A 162 17.09 -8.15 4.77
C GLY A 162 17.58 -9.58 4.58
N ASP A 163 17.69 -10.04 3.32
CA ASP A 163 18.12 -11.38 2.92
C ASP A 163 17.33 -12.51 3.62
N GLU A 164 16.06 -12.29 3.97
CA GLU A 164 15.25 -13.26 4.72
C GLU A 164 15.08 -14.58 3.95
N PHE A 165 14.76 -14.49 2.66
CA PHE A 165 14.70 -15.66 1.78
C PHE A 165 16.02 -16.43 1.76
N ILE A 166 17.13 -15.71 1.65
CA ILE A 166 18.48 -16.29 1.60
C ILE A 166 18.85 -16.96 2.92
N LYS A 167 18.45 -16.42 4.07
CA LYS A 167 18.67 -17.04 5.39
C LYS A 167 17.99 -18.41 5.48
N TYR A 168 16.74 -18.53 5.06
CA TYR A 168 16.05 -19.82 5.05
C TYR A 168 16.66 -20.80 4.05
N LEU A 169 17.08 -20.31 2.88
CA LEU A 169 17.74 -21.13 1.87
C LEU A 169 19.11 -21.66 2.34
N LYS A 170 19.86 -20.85 3.09
CA LYS A 170 21.14 -21.23 3.71
C LYS A 170 20.96 -22.36 4.71
N THR A 171 19.95 -22.28 5.58
CA THR A 171 19.60 -23.37 6.52
C THR A 171 19.36 -24.69 5.79
N ILE A 172 18.68 -24.66 4.65
CA ILE A 172 18.41 -25.85 3.84
C ILE A 172 19.70 -26.37 3.20
N ASP A 173 20.52 -25.49 2.60
CA ASP A 173 21.79 -25.86 1.95
C ASP A 173 22.77 -26.49 2.96
N ASP A 174 22.89 -25.89 4.15
CA ASP A 174 23.76 -26.37 5.23
C ASP A 174 23.33 -27.76 5.72
N ARG A 175 22.03 -28.01 5.83
CA ARG A 175 21.51 -29.33 6.20
C ARG A 175 21.83 -30.37 5.13
N LEU A 176 21.62 -30.04 3.85
CA LEU A 176 21.91 -30.95 2.74
C LEU A 176 23.40 -31.30 2.61
N LYS A 177 24.30 -30.47 3.17
CA LYS A 177 25.74 -30.76 3.27
C LYS A 177 26.13 -31.63 4.47
N GLY A 178 25.17 -32.02 5.30
CA GLY A 178 25.42 -32.82 6.49
C GLY A 178 25.65 -32.02 7.77
N SER A 179 25.34 -30.71 7.79
CA SER A 179 25.32 -29.97 9.05
C SER A 179 24.22 -30.51 9.97
N ASP A 180 24.49 -30.47 11.27
CA ASP A 180 23.54 -30.91 12.30
C ASP A 180 22.44 -29.86 12.49
N ILE A 181 21.45 -29.92 11.61
CA ILE A 181 20.21 -29.13 11.65
C ILE A 181 19.07 -30.13 11.80
N ASP A 182 18.27 -29.96 12.83
CA ASP A 182 17.16 -30.88 13.11
C ASP A 182 16.03 -30.76 12.07
N LEU A 183 15.19 -31.80 12.02
CA LEU A 183 14.10 -31.89 11.04
C LEU A 183 13.06 -30.78 11.21
N ALA A 184 12.81 -30.30 12.44
CA ALA A 184 11.83 -29.24 12.67
C ALA A 184 12.36 -27.89 12.15
N THR A 185 13.65 -27.60 12.37
CA THR A 185 14.32 -26.42 11.80
C THR A 185 14.33 -26.45 10.27
N LEU A 186 14.62 -27.61 9.66
CA LEU A 186 14.53 -27.78 8.21
C LEU A 186 13.09 -27.55 7.69
N GLN A 187 12.09 -28.16 8.32
CA GLN A 187 10.69 -28.01 7.94
C GLN A 187 10.24 -26.56 8.03
N SER A 188 10.63 -25.86 9.10
CA SER A 188 10.35 -24.43 9.28
C SER A 188 10.97 -23.61 8.15
N ALA A 189 12.23 -23.85 7.79
CA ALA A 189 12.89 -23.14 6.70
C ALA A 189 12.18 -23.33 5.34
N LEU A 190 11.76 -24.56 5.01
CA LEU A 190 11.01 -24.85 3.77
C LEU A 190 9.67 -24.09 3.73
N ILE A 191 8.92 -24.13 4.83
CA ILE A 191 7.64 -23.41 4.94
C ILE A 191 7.86 -21.90 4.85
N SER A 192 8.93 -21.38 5.45
CA SER A 192 9.24 -19.95 5.42
C SER A 192 9.62 -19.45 4.02
N LEU A 193 10.31 -20.24 3.19
CA LEU A 193 10.55 -19.88 1.78
C LEU A 193 9.23 -19.72 1.01
N TRP A 194 8.30 -20.66 1.17
CA TRP A 194 6.96 -20.56 0.57
C TRP A 194 6.23 -19.32 1.07
N LYS A 195 6.17 -19.13 2.39
CA LYS A 195 5.48 -18.00 3.02
C LYS A 195 6.06 -16.66 2.56
N PHE A 196 7.36 -16.56 2.38
CA PHE A 196 8.00 -15.34 1.88
C PHE A 196 7.42 -14.97 0.50
N ILE A 197 7.44 -15.89 -0.47
CA ILE A 197 6.91 -15.61 -1.81
C ILE A 197 5.39 -15.37 -1.78
N ASN A 198 4.64 -16.20 -1.05
CA ASN A 198 3.19 -16.09 -0.95
C ASN A 198 2.73 -14.79 -0.26
N SER A 199 3.53 -14.26 0.68
CA SER A 199 3.16 -13.06 1.46
C SER A 199 3.62 -11.77 0.81
N TYR A 200 4.79 -11.77 0.15
CA TYR A 200 5.38 -10.55 -0.41
C TYR A 200 5.21 -10.41 -1.92
N VAL A 201 5.10 -11.51 -2.67
CA VAL A 201 5.08 -11.47 -4.14
C VAL A 201 3.68 -11.64 -4.68
N PHE A 202 3.07 -12.81 -4.47
CA PHE A 202 1.75 -13.12 -5.01
C PHE A 202 0.99 -14.12 -4.14
N ASN A 203 -0.30 -13.87 -3.89
CA ASN A 203 -1.18 -14.80 -3.20
C ASN A 203 -2.46 -15.04 -4.03
N PRO A 204 -2.59 -16.18 -4.73
CA PRO A 204 -3.74 -16.43 -5.59
C PRO A 204 -5.07 -16.52 -4.81
N ASN A 205 -5.02 -16.88 -3.53
CA ASN A 205 -6.22 -17.06 -2.69
C ASN A 205 -6.78 -15.74 -2.16
N LYS A 206 -6.01 -14.65 -2.25
CA LYS A 206 -6.36 -13.32 -1.72
C LYS A 206 -6.31 -12.24 -2.80
N ILE A 207 -6.41 -12.61 -4.07
CA ILE A 207 -6.48 -11.65 -5.18
C ILE A 207 -7.87 -11.04 -5.24
N THR A 208 -7.95 -9.71 -5.20
CA THR A 208 -9.22 -8.98 -5.28
C THR A 208 -9.80 -9.12 -6.69
N LYS A 209 -11.09 -9.42 -6.80
CA LYS A 209 -11.80 -9.51 -8.09
C LYS A 209 -12.62 -8.26 -8.36
N GLU A 210 -12.95 -8.03 -9.63
CA GLU A 210 -13.78 -6.88 -10.02
C GLU A 210 -15.17 -6.93 -9.36
N GLU A 211 -15.75 -8.12 -9.22
CA GLU A 211 -17.05 -8.29 -8.55
C GLU A 211 -16.99 -7.98 -7.04
N ASP A 212 -15.81 -8.13 -6.42
CA ASP A 212 -15.62 -7.83 -5.00
C ASP A 212 -15.68 -6.31 -4.78
N ILE A 213 -15.07 -5.52 -5.67
CA ILE A 213 -15.09 -4.05 -5.62
C ILE A 213 -16.53 -3.51 -5.71
N GLU A 214 -17.37 -4.14 -6.54
CA GLU A 214 -18.76 -3.72 -6.73
C GLU A 214 -19.67 -4.10 -5.56
N LYS A 215 -19.31 -5.16 -4.83
CA LYS A 215 -20.06 -5.65 -3.66
C LYS A 215 -19.53 -5.11 -2.33
N GLN A 216 -18.34 -4.51 -2.33
CA GLN A 216 -17.78 -3.93 -1.12
C GLN A 216 -18.73 -2.86 -0.59
N ASN A 217 -19.19 -3.03 0.65
CA ASN A 217 -19.83 -1.95 1.35
C ASN A 217 -18.78 -0.87 1.62
N LEU A 218 -18.83 0.20 0.83
CA LEU A 218 -17.93 1.34 0.96
C LEU A 218 -17.98 1.96 2.38
N GLU A 219 -19.08 1.70 3.11
CA GLU A 219 -19.42 2.25 4.43
C GLU A 219 -18.82 1.45 5.60
N ASP A 220 -18.70 0.12 5.49
CA ASP A 220 -18.24 -0.74 6.60
C ASP A 220 -16.74 -1.01 6.58
N ASN A 221 -16.09 -0.91 5.41
CA ASN A 221 -14.66 -1.21 5.29
C ASN A 221 -13.82 0.02 5.68
N LYS A 222 -13.79 0.34 6.98
CA LYS A 222 -12.98 1.45 7.54
C LYS A 222 -11.47 1.18 7.50
N ASN A 223 -11.10 -0.08 7.27
CA ASN A 223 -9.72 -0.50 7.10
C ASN A 223 -9.51 -0.89 5.63
N SER A 224 -8.34 -0.56 5.11
CA SER A 224 -7.78 -1.14 3.90
C SER A 224 -7.30 -2.59 4.10
N HIS A 225 -7.35 -3.10 5.34
CA HIS A 225 -6.64 -4.32 5.76
C HIS A 225 -7.38 -5.66 5.56
N THR A 226 -8.37 -5.75 4.68
CA THR A 226 -8.95 -7.06 4.32
C THR A 226 -8.15 -7.81 3.24
N HIS A 227 -7.07 -7.21 2.74
CA HIS A 227 -6.41 -7.62 1.51
C HIS A 227 -5.07 -8.33 1.74
N SER A 228 -4.60 -9.04 0.72
CA SER A 228 -3.27 -9.65 0.71
C SER A 228 -2.18 -8.60 0.84
N HIS A 229 -1.09 -8.87 1.57
CA HIS A 229 0.10 -8.01 1.57
C HIS A 229 1.06 -8.33 0.42
N ALA A 230 0.66 -9.22 -0.49
CA ALA A 230 1.46 -9.52 -1.67
C ALA A 230 1.39 -8.34 -2.66
N ILE A 231 2.55 -7.88 -3.12
CA ILE A 231 2.66 -6.66 -3.93
C ILE A 231 1.84 -6.72 -5.23
N ILE A 232 1.78 -7.89 -5.90
CA ILE A 232 0.97 -8.07 -7.11
C ILE A 232 -0.52 -7.93 -6.80
N ASN A 233 -0.97 -8.45 -5.66
CA ASN A 233 -2.36 -8.39 -5.28
C ASN A 233 -2.81 -6.95 -5.00
N LEU A 234 -2.01 -6.19 -4.25
CA LEU A 234 -2.35 -4.81 -3.90
C LEU A 234 -2.29 -3.87 -5.10
N ILE A 235 -1.27 -4.02 -5.95
CA ILE A 235 -1.19 -3.23 -7.19
C ILE A 235 -2.36 -3.55 -8.11
N HIS A 236 -2.73 -4.83 -8.22
CA HIS A 236 -3.92 -5.24 -8.98
C HIS A 236 -5.19 -4.57 -8.44
N GLU A 237 -5.42 -4.64 -7.13
CA GLU A 237 -6.56 -4.01 -6.48
C GLU A 237 -6.59 -2.49 -6.67
N MET A 238 -5.45 -1.82 -6.50
CA MET A 238 -5.34 -0.39 -6.79
C MET A 238 -5.72 -0.09 -8.25
N GLY A 239 -5.33 -0.95 -9.19
CA GLY A 239 -5.75 -0.86 -10.59
C GLY A 239 -7.26 -0.95 -10.78
N LEU A 240 -7.92 -1.86 -10.07
CA LEU A 240 -9.38 -1.99 -10.12
C LEU A 240 -10.08 -0.76 -9.53
N TRP A 241 -9.62 -0.26 -8.38
CA TRP A 241 -10.15 0.97 -7.77
C TRP A 241 -9.94 2.18 -8.67
N HIS A 242 -8.75 2.28 -9.28
CA HIS A 242 -8.43 3.35 -10.22
C HIS A 242 -9.35 3.32 -11.44
N LYS A 243 -9.62 2.15 -12.01
CA LYS A 243 -10.59 1.97 -13.10
C LYS A 243 -11.98 2.44 -12.69
N LYS A 244 -12.48 2.02 -11.52
CA LYS A 244 -13.80 2.44 -11.01
C LYS A 244 -13.88 3.94 -10.71
N LEU A 245 -12.78 4.54 -10.24
CA LEU A 245 -12.69 5.99 -10.06
C LEU A 245 -12.85 6.73 -11.39
N GLY A 246 -12.18 6.28 -12.45
CA GLY A 246 -12.34 6.84 -13.80
C GLY A 246 -13.73 6.64 -14.38
N GLU A 247 -14.28 5.42 -14.27
CA GLU A 247 -15.65 5.10 -14.71
C GLU A 247 -16.69 6.01 -14.05
N THR A 248 -16.55 6.27 -12.75
CA THR A 248 -17.48 7.16 -12.03
C THR A 248 -17.28 8.63 -12.38
N TYR A 249 -16.04 9.08 -12.59
CA TYR A 249 -15.74 10.45 -13.02
C TYR A 249 -16.32 10.79 -14.40
N GLU A 250 -16.26 9.83 -15.32
CA GLU A 250 -16.80 9.93 -16.68
C GLU A 250 -18.29 9.56 -16.80
N SER A 251 -18.92 9.14 -15.70
CA SER A 251 -20.34 8.79 -15.69
C SER A 251 -21.24 10.02 -15.72
N LYS A 252 -22.54 9.79 -15.95
CA LYS A 252 -23.57 10.82 -15.90
C LYS A 252 -24.40 10.67 -14.63
N ASP A 253 -24.78 11.81 -14.06
CA ASP A 253 -25.73 11.89 -12.96
C ASP A 253 -27.17 11.53 -13.42
N LYS A 254 -28.11 11.57 -12.49
CA LYS A 254 -29.55 11.33 -12.75
C LYS A 254 -30.18 12.31 -13.74
N ASN A 255 -29.57 13.48 -13.94
CA ASN A 255 -30.03 14.52 -14.85
C ASN A 255 -29.34 14.46 -16.22
N GLY A 256 -28.39 13.53 -16.41
CA GLY A 256 -27.63 13.36 -17.64
C GLY A 256 -26.40 14.27 -17.76
N GLU A 257 -26.05 15.03 -16.72
CA GLU A 257 -24.81 15.80 -16.65
C GLU A 257 -23.63 14.90 -16.28
N PHE A 258 -22.46 15.13 -16.89
CA PHE A 258 -21.26 14.38 -16.53
C PHE A 258 -20.77 14.76 -15.13
N ILE A 259 -20.42 13.76 -14.32
CA ILE A 259 -19.93 13.94 -12.93
C ILE A 259 -18.69 14.84 -12.90
N LYS A 260 -17.77 14.72 -13.86
CA LYS A 260 -16.61 15.63 -13.96
C LYS A 260 -16.97 17.11 -14.12
N ASN A 261 -18.05 17.39 -14.84
CA ASN A 261 -18.54 18.76 -15.04
C ASN A 261 -19.19 19.25 -13.75
N GLU A 262 -20.01 18.41 -13.11
CA GLU A 262 -20.64 18.73 -11.84
C GLU A 262 -19.61 19.02 -10.74
N PHE A 263 -18.60 18.16 -10.59
CA PHE A 263 -17.49 18.34 -9.66
C PHE A 263 -16.78 19.68 -9.85
N THR A 264 -16.55 20.07 -11.11
CA THR A 264 -15.88 21.33 -11.45
C THR A 264 -16.78 22.52 -11.18
N LYS A 265 -18.04 22.50 -11.64
CA LYS A 265 -19.01 23.58 -11.46
C LYS A 265 -19.35 23.80 -9.98
N ASP A 266 -19.53 22.73 -9.21
CA ASP A 266 -19.80 22.81 -7.77
C ASP A 266 -18.69 23.56 -7.05
N PHE A 267 -17.43 23.38 -7.44
CA PHE A 267 -16.36 24.19 -6.90
C PHE A 267 -16.37 25.60 -7.46
N GLU A 268 -16.18 25.76 -8.77
CA GLU A 268 -15.83 27.05 -9.39
C GLU A 268 -16.99 28.05 -9.42
N GLU A 269 -18.22 27.56 -9.56
CA GLU A 269 -19.41 28.42 -9.69
C GLU A 269 -20.16 28.57 -8.37
N LYS A 270 -20.11 27.56 -7.49
CA LYS A 270 -20.91 27.56 -6.25
C LYS A 270 -20.06 27.77 -4.99
N THR A 271 -18.85 27.22 -4.93
CA THR A 271 -18.02 27.21 -3.71
C THR A 271 -16.97 28.31 -3.71
N GLU A 272 -16.17 28.45 -4.77
CA GLU A 272 -15.10 29.44 -4.86
C GLU A 272 -15.60 30.88 -4.66
N PRO A 273 -16.75 31.31 -5.24
CA PRO A 273 -17.27 32.66 -5.02
C PRO A 273 -17.68 32.94 -3.57
N LYS A 274 -17.81 31.90 -2.74
CA LYS A 274 -18.15 31.98 -1.31
C LYS A 274 -16.91 32.13 -0.44
N ILE A 275 -15.70 32.04 -0.99
CA ILE A 275 -14.46 32.31 -0.27
C ILE A 275 -14.23 33.82 -0.24
N VAL A 276 -14.91 34.51 0.66
CA VAL A 276 -14.82 35.97 0.82
C VAL A 276 -13.73 36.34 1.82
N ASP A 277 -13.70 35.64 2.96
CA ASP A 277 -12.69 35.85 3.98
C ASP A 277 -11.48 34.95 3.74
N ASN A 278 -10.32 35.55 3.50
CA ASN A 278 -9.03 34.86 3.37
C ASN A 278 -7.94 35.63 4.12
N VAL A 279 -8.13 35.76 5.43
CA VAL A 279 -7.27 36.54 6.32
C VAL A 279 -5.82 36.04 6.27
N ASN A 280 -5.64 34.73 6.15
CA ASN A 280 -4.33 34.09 6.14
C ASN A 280 -3.69 34.00 4.74
N HIS A 281 -4.26 34.64 3.71
CA HIS A 281 -3.78 34.58 2.32
C HIS A 281 -3.50 33.14 1.83
N ILE A 282 -4.37 32.20 2.19
CA ILE A 282 -4.27 30.79 1.80
C ILE A 282 -4.40 30.71 0.28
N ASP A 283 -3.45 30.05 -0.39
CA ASP A 283 -3.54 29.75 -1.83
C ASP A 283 -4.12 28.35 -2.04
N TRP A 284 -5.42 28.24 -2.27
CA TRP A 284 -6.07 26.95 -2.63
C TRP A 284 -6.05 26.67 -4.14
N LYS A 285 -5.93 27.72 -4.96
CA LYS A 285 -6.12 27.64 -6.41
C LYS A 285 -5.08 26.76 -7.08
N THR A 286 -3.83 26.84 -6.64
CA THR A 286 -2.76 25.98 -7.14
C THR A 286 -3.08 24.49 -6.97
N ASN A 287 -3.61 24.08 -5.80
CA ASN A 287 -3.96 22.68 -5.56
C ASN A 287 -5.19 22.25 -6.38
N TRP A 288 -6.18 23.13 -6.51
CA TRP A 288 -7.36 22.86 -7.35
C TRP A 288 -6.98 22.64 -8.82
N THR A 289 -6.15 23.52 -9.39
CA THR A 289 -5.67 23.39 -10.77
C THR A 289 -4.99 22.05 -11.00
N LYS A 290 -4.08 21.65 -10.08
CA LYS A 290 -3.38 20.37 -10.17
C LYS A 290 -4.33 19.17 -10.07
N ILE A 291 -5.34 19.21 -9.19
CA ILE A 291 -6.35 18.14 -9.10
C ILE A 291 -7.04 17.96 -10.46
N LYS A 292 -7.52 19.05 -11.06
CA LYS A 292 -8.18 18.99 -12.37
C LYS A 292 -7.25 18.49 -13.47
N GLU A 293 -6.01 18.97 -13.49
CA GLU A 293 -5.00 18.53 -14.46
C GLU A 293 -4.73 17.03 -14.35
N THR A 294 -4.54 16.50 -13.13
CA THR A 294 -4.34 15.06 -12.94
C THR A 294 -5.58 14.25 -13.32
N LEU A 295 -6.79 14.72 -13.01
CA LEU A 295 -8.02 14.00 -13.36
C LEU A 295 -8.25 13.90 -14.88
N LYS A 296 -7.69 14.81 -15.69
CA LYS A 296 -7.72 14.69 -17.16
C LYS A 296 -6.96 13.46 -17.69
N GLU A 297 -6.06 12.89 -16.90
CA GLU A 297 -5.35 11.66 -17.28
C GLU A 297 -6.28 10.45 -17.42
N PHE A 298 -7.53 10.52 -16.92
CA PHE A 298 -8.55 9.52 -17.23
C PHE A 298 -8.91 9.47 -18.72
N ASP A 299 -8.71 10.56 -19.47
CA ASP A 299 -8.93 10.60 -20.93
C ASP A 299 -7.80 9.87 -21.70
N ASN A 300 -6.69 9.53 -21.04
CA ASN A 300 -5.56 8.82 -21.65
C ASN A 300 -5.89 7.34 -21.88
N LYS A 301 -6.20 6.98 -23.13
CA LYS A 301 -6.56 5.61 -23.51
C LYS A 301 -5.39 4.63 -23.60
N SER A 302 -4.15 5.10 -23.48
CA SER A 302 -2.96 4.25 -23.60
C SER A 302 -1.87 4.70 -22.62
N PRO A 303 -2.13 4.57 -21.31
CA PRO A 303 -1.11 4.86 -20.30
C PRO A 303 0.09 3.93 -20.47
N ASN A 304 1.27 4.40 -20.11
CA ASN A 304 2.51 3.61 -20.14
C ASN A 304 2.66 2.66 -18.93
N TYR A 305 1.57 2.43 -18.20
CA TYR A 305 1.45 1.53 -17.06
C TYR A 305 0.14 0.72 -17.19
N ASP A 306 0.13 -0.48 -16.62
CA ASP A 306 -1.10 -1.25 -16.39
C ASP A 306 -0.97 -1.97 -15.05
N LEU A 307 -1.72 -1.51 -14.05
CA LEU A 307 -1.70 -2.07 -12.70
C LEU A 307 -2.39 -3.43 -12.63
N THR A 308 -3.24 -3.75 -13.61
CA THR A 308 -4.02 -4.99 -13.66
C THR A 308 -3.41 -6.06 -14.57
N LYS A 309 -2.20 -5.80 -15.09
CA LYS A 309 -1.52 -6.63 -16.09
C LYS A 309 -1.52 -8.11 -15.70
N GLN A 310 -2.16 -8.93 -16.52
CA GLN A 310 -2.33 -10.37 -16.27
C GLN A 310 -0.96 -11.09 -16.17
N GLU A 311 0.02 -10.65 -16.95
CA GLU A 311 1.38 -11.21 -16.96
C GLU A 311 2.02 -11.28 -15.56
N PHE A 312 1.77 -10.30 -14.68
CA PHE A 312 2.32 -10.33 -13.33
C PHE A 312 1.74 -11.48 -12.49
N LYS A 313 0.43 -11.71 -12.61
CA LYS A 313 -0.26 -12.81 -11.92
C LYS A 313 0.20 -14.16 -12.46
N ASP A 314 0.36 -14.28 -13.78
CA ASP A 314 0.79 -15.52 -14.43
C ASP A 314 2.22 -15.89 -13.99
N ARG A 315 3.16 -14.94 -14.02
CA ARG A 315 4.53 -15.11 -13.54
C ARG A 315 4.57 -15.43 -12.04
N GLY A 316 3.74 -14.76 -11.24
CA GLY A 316 3.60 -15.05 -9.80
C GLY A 316 3.14 -16.48 -9.53
N GLN A 317 2.15 -16.96 -10.29
CA GLN A 317 1.65 -18.32 -10.18
C GLN A 317 2.68 -19.37 -10.63
N GLU A 318 3.42 -19.09 -11.71
CA GLU A 318 4.50 -19.96 -12.19
C GLU A 318 5.60 -20.15 -11.14
N ILE A 319 6.01 -19.06 -10.47
CA ILE A 319 6.99 -19.08 -9.38
C ILE A 319 6.48 -19.95 -8.23
N LEU A 320 5.24 -19.74 -7.77
CA LEU A 320 4.66 -20.54 -6.70
C LEU A 320 4.62 -22.03 -7.08
N ASN A 321 4.15 -22.37 -8.28
CA ASN A 321 4.07 -23.77 -8.72
C ASN A 321 5.46 -24.43 -8.75
N SER A 322 6.43 -23.75 -9.34
CA SER A 322 7.82 -24.21 -9.43
C SER A 322 8.45 -24.40 -8.04
N LEU A 323 8.28 -23.43 -7.15
CA LEU A 323 8.81 -23.49 -5.80
C LEU A 323 8.15 -24.62 -4.99
N LYS A 324 6.82 -24.76 -5.06
CA LYS A 324 6.07 -25.80 -4.34
C LYS A 324 6.59 -27.19 -4.67
N ILE A 325 6.79 -27.49 -5.95
CA ILE A 325 7.32 -28.78 -6.41
C ILE A 325 8.69 -29.06 -5.79
N LEU A 326 9.60 -28.08 -5.81
CA LEU A 326 10.94 -28.24 -5.24
C LEU A 326 10.91 -28.45 -3.72
N LEU A 327 10.09 -27.66 -3.00
CA LEU A 327 9.98 -27.76 -1.55
C LEU A 327 9.39 -29.12 -1.11
N GLU A 328 8.35 -29.60 -1.80
CA GLU A 328 7.75 -30.90 -1.51
C GLU A 328 8.70 -32.07 -1.82
N GLN A 329 9.45 -31.99 -2.94
CA GLN A 329 10.47 -33.00 -3.27
C GLN A 329 11.58 -33.04 -2.21
N LEU A 330 12.03 -31.87 -1.76
CA LEU A 330 13.07 -31.76 -0.73
C LEU A 330 12.57 -32.32 0.60
N ALA A 331 11.36 -31.95 1.03
CA ALA A 331 10.73 -32.50 2.23
C ALA A 331 10.68 -34.04 2.21
N LYS A 332 10.19 -34.62 1.11
CA LYS A 332 10.15 -36.08 0.93
C LYS A 332 11.53 -36.73 1.00
N SER A 333 12.54 -36.12 0.37
CA SER A 333 13.91 -36.64 0.37
C SER A 333 14.56 -36.64 1.76
N GLN A 334 14.09 -35.80 2.67
CA GLN A 334 14.61 -35.65 4.03
C GLN A 334 13.73 -36.38 5.07
N GLY A 335 12.73 -37.15 4.64
CA GLY A 335 11.83 -37.89 5.53
C GLY A 335 10.84 -37.00 6.29
N LEU A 336 10.57 -35.78 5.80
CA LEU A 336 9.59 -34.87 6.39
C LEU A 336 8.16 -35.22 5.92
N PRO A 337 7.14 -34.96 6.76
CA PRO A 337 5.75 -35.04 6.33
C PRO A 337 5.44 -34.02 5.24
N ASN A 338 4.27 -34.17 4.58
CA ASN A 338 3.80 -33.17 3.63
C ASN A 338 3.76 -31.78 4.28
N LEU A 339 4.33 -30.79 3.59
CA LEU A 339 4.37 -29.41 4.03
C LEU A 339 2.98 -28.77 3.92
N ASP A 340 2.56 -28.00 4.92
CA ASP A 340 1.32 -27.21 4.86
C ASP A 340 1.56 -25.92 4.05
N LEU A 341 1.55 -26.06 2.71
CA LEU A 341 1.79 -24.98 1.75
C LEU A 341 0.45 -24.46 1.19
N LYS A 342 -0.36 -23.88 2.07
CA LYS A 342 -1.63 -23.22 1.72
C LYS A 342 -1.46 -21.75 1.35
#